data_AF-A0A7U4M244-F1
#
_entry.id   AF-A0A7U4M244-F1
#
_cell.length_a   1.000
_cell.length_b   1.000
_cell.length_c   1.000
_cell.angle_alpha   90.00
_cell.angle_beta   90.00
_cell.angle_gamma   90.00
#
_symmetry.space_group_name_H-M   'P 1'
#
loop_
_entity.id
_entity.type
_entity.pdbx_description
1 polymer ?
#
loop_
_entity_poly.entity_id
_entity_poly.type
_entity_poly.pdbx_seq_one_letter_code
_entity_poly.pdbx_strand_id
1 'polypeptide(L)'
;MNFVIDPNIVYIDEVSWEDETQKDKYLQYFLDCLKFIDECRDSMFFWSYELESLLWDNPRLPPWRTNIDARNVLVPIIYKKFHSSKTFIDTNCPYDVCQFIPALIESDRFNESFKELCGTLVFEDQNFSMLLGQNQVIPENSEYQYSCSSPDNTQRVKGENIFSKWLKNVDFINHIWPQGINEKEAFENIVIFCTYSEKNTYILKITDTFIRSILTIDLRYKLALINAIKQRLSMTRSQAVSSALQEETIGEEVRIRITPRPTSTRLHFTFENNYIKLKKFYGVGEHDDGL
;
A
#
# COMPACT_ATOMS: atom_id res chain seq x y z
N MET A 1 7.93 -1.00 -13.03
CA MET A 1 7.83 -2.36 -12.45
C MET A 1 6.46 -2.90 -12.78
N ASN A 2 6.35 -4.19 -13.11
CA ASN A 2 5.10 -4.74 -13.60
C ASN A 2 4.36 -5.50 -12.50
N PHE A 3 3.04 -5.41 -12.53
CA PHE A 3 2.18 -6.03 -11.55
C PHE A 3 1.02 -6.76 -12.20
N VAL A 4 0.49 -7.73 -11.47
CA VAL A 4 -0.83 -8.30 -11.69
C VAL A 4 -1.69 -7.93 -10.47
N ILE A 5 -2.93 -7.52 -10.68
CA ILE A 5 -3.83 -7.06 -9.61
C ILE A 5 -4.81 -8.17 -9.27
N ASP A 6 -4.84 -8.58 -8.00
CA ASP A 6 -5.86 -9.49 -7.46
C ASP A 6 -7.27 -8.93 -7.78
N PRO A 7 -8.13 -9.68 -8.49
CA PRO A 7 -9.46 -9.22 -8.89
C PRO A 7 -10.34 -8.81 -7.70
N ASN A 8 -10.11 -9.34 -6.50
CA ASN A 8 -10.84 -8.93 -5.30
C ASN A 8 -10.54 -7.49 -4.86
N ILE A 9 -9.49 -6.86 -5.41
CA ILE A 9 -9.26 -5.42 -5.19
C ILE A 9 -10.33 -4.59 -5.89
N VAL A 10 -10.81 -5.05 -7.06
CA VAL A 10 -11.76 -4.32 -7.92
C VAL A 10 -13.17 -4.92 -7.87
N TYR A 11 -13.38 -5.96 -7.05
CA TYR A 11 -14.62 -6.69 -6.93
C TYR A 11 -15.01 -6.92 -5.46
N ILE A 12 -16.31 -6.84 -5.23
CA ILE A 12 -17.00 -7.19 -3.99
C ILE A 12 -18.29 -7.92 -4.39
N ASP A 13 -18.68 -8.95 -3.66
CA ASP A 13 -19.95 -9.64 -3.90
C ASP A 13 -21.14 -8.87 -3.31
N GLU A 14 -22.35 -9.23 -3.75
CA GLU A 14 -23.59 -8.55 -3.33
C GLU A 14 -23.82 -8.66 -1.81
N VAL A 15 -23.49 -9.80 -1.19
CA VAL A 15 -23.72 -10.02 0.25
C VAL A 15 -22.81 -9.10 1.07
N SER A 16 -21.53 -9.01 0.72
CA SER A 16 -20.60 -8.07 1.34
C SER A 16 -20.91 -6.61 1.02
N TRP A 17 -21.54 -6.31 -0.12
CA TRP A 17 -21.95 -4.95 -0.48
C TRP A 17 -23.17 -4.45 0.31
N GLU A 18 -24.10 -5.33 0.64
CA GLU A 18 -25.27 -5.03 1.47
C GLU A 18 -24.90 -4.78 2.95
N ASP A 19 -23.75 -5.28 3.40
CA ASP A 19 -23.18 -4.96 4.72
C ASP A 19 -22.39 -3.64 4.65
N GLU A 20 -22.96 -2.58 5.22
CA GLU A 20 -22.35 -1.24 5.29
C GLU A 20 -20.90 -1.25 5.81
N THR A 21 -20.59 -2.09 6.80
CA THR A 21 -19.23 -2.13 7.38
C THR A 21 -18.23 -2.75 6.41
N GLN A 22 -18.64 -3.79 5.68
CA GLN A 22 -17.80 -4.44 4.68
C GLN A 22 -17.65 -3.57 3.43
N LYS A 23 -18.75 -2.97 2.98
CA LYS A 23 -18.77 -1.99 1.88
C LYS A 23 -17.82 -0.83 2.15
N ASP A 24 -17.88 -0.20 3.31
CA ASP A 24 -17.01 0.94 3.65
C ASP A 24 -15.53 0.53 3.68
N LYS A 25 -15.22 -0.64 4.27
CA LYS A 25 -13.86 -1.17 4.28
C LYS A 25 -13.32 -1.48 2.88
N TYR A 26 -14.16 -2.05 2.03
CA TYR A 26 -13.82 -2.33 0.63
C TYR A 26 -13.60 -1.02 -0.14
N LEU A 27 -14.53 -0.06 -0.05
CA LEU A 27 -14.43 1.21 -0.76
C LEU A 27 -13.19 1.99 -0.35
N GLN A 28 -12.90 2.06 0.96
CA GLN A 28 -11.70 2.70 1.46
C GLN A 28 -10.45 2.10 0.80
N TYR A 29 -10.33 0.78 0.86
CA TYR A 29 -9.19 0.07 0.29
C TYR A 29 -9.07 0.15 -1.21
N PHE A 30 -10.19 0.06 -1.91
CA PHE A 30 -10.23 0.16 -3.36
C PHE A 30 -9.80 1.56 -3.80
N LEU A 31 -10.26 2.61 -3.12
CA LEU A 31 -9.82 3.99 -3.38
C LEU A 31 -8.33 4.17 -3.07
N ASP A 32 -7.84 3.57 -1.99
CA ASP A 32 -6.41 3.55 -1.66
C ASP A 32 -5.60 2.84 -2.75
N CYS A 33 -6.13 1.76 -3.33
CA CYS A 33 -5.55 1.06 -4.46
C CYS A 33 -5.49 1.91 -5.73
N LEU A 34 -6.58 2.61 -6.05
CA LEU A 34 -6.59 3.51 -7.20
C LEU A 34 -5.64 4.69 -7.02
N LYS A 35 -5.47 5.18 -5.79
CA LYS A 35 -4.52 6.25 -5.48
C LYS A 35 -3.08 5.78 -5.63
N PHE A 36 -2.75 4.58 -5.15
CA PHE A 36 -1.44 3.98 -5.39
C PHE A 36 -1.08 3.88 -6.87
N ILE A 37 -2.03 3.39 -7.67
CA ILE A 37 -1.85 3.20 -9.11
C ILE A 37 -1.53 4.54 -9.78
N ASP A 38 -2.29 5.60 -9.42
CA ASP A 38 -2.11 6.96 -9.93
C ASP A 38 -0.78 7.61 -9.51
N GLU A 39 -0.28 7.28 -8.32
CA GLU A 39 1.02 7.74 -7.80
C GLU A 39 2.20 6.94 -8.39
N CYS A 40 2.00 5.67 -8.73
CA CYS A 40 2.99 4.77 -9.36
C CYS A 40 3.07 4.93 -10.89
N ARG A 41 3.29 6.14 -11.40
CA ARG A 41 3.23 6.44 -12.85
C ARG A 41 4.12 5.57 -13.75
N ASP A 42 5.22 5.04 -13.23
CA ASP A 42 6.15 4.16 -13.96
C ASP A 42 5.86 2.66 -13.79
N SER A 43 4.73 2.31 -13.18
CA SER A 43 4.28 0.93 -13.00
C SER A 43 3.20 0.58 -14.02
N MET A 44 3.34 -0.62 -14.60
CA MET A 44 2.35 -1.18 -15.52
C MET A 44 1.61 -2.31 -14.82
N PHE A 45 0.29 -2.36 -15.03
CA PHE A 45 -0.56 -3.42 -14.51
C PHE A 45 -1.00 -4.31 -15.66
N PHE A 46 -0.54 -5.55 -15.66
CA PHE A 46 -1.01 -6.58 -16.56
C PHE A 46 -2.45 -6.92 -16.24
N TRP A 47 -3.26 -6.99 -17.29
CA TRP A 47 -4.69 -7.26 -17.21
C TRP A 47 -5.12 -8.02 -18.47
N SER A 48 -6.04 -8.97 -18.38
CA SER A 48 -6.53 -9.69 -19.57
C SER A 48 -7.86 -9.13 -20.08
N TYR A 49 -8.20 -9.47 -21.32
CA TYR A 49 -9.49 -9.12 -21.90
C TYR A 49 -10.65 -9.84 -21.20
N GLU A 50 -10.41 -11.06 -20.73
CA GLU A 50 -11.37 -11.90 -20.00
C GLU A 50 -11.67 -11.29 -18.63
N LEU A 51 -10.64 -10.86 -17.89
CA LEU A 51 -10.81 -10.15 -16.62
C LEU A 51 -11.54 -8.81 -16.82
N GLU A 52 -11.23 -8.09 -17.91
CA GLU A 52 -11.95 -6.87 -18.28
C GLU A 52 -13.42 -7.16 -18.58
N SER A 53 -13.71 -8.15 -19.41
CA SER A 53 -15.08 -8.59 -19.73
C SER A 53 -15.81 -9.01 -18.46
N LEU A 54 -15.16 -9.76 -17.56
CA LEU A 54 -15.77 -10.12 -16.29
C LEU A 54 -16.09 -8.88 -15.46
N LEU A 55 -15.26 -7.83 -15.45
CA LEU A 55 -15.55 -6.62 -14.69
C LEU A 55 -16.64 -5.74 -15.35
N TRP A 56 -16.63 -5.68 -16.68
CA TRP A 56 -17.37 -4.69 -17.47
C TRP A 56 -18.57 -5.24 -18.26
N ASP A 57 -18.77 -6.54 -18.35
CA ASP A 57 -19.82 -7.13 -19.17
C ASP A 57 -20.80 -8.01 -18.38
N ASN A 58 -22.01 -8.12 -18.94
CA ASN A 58 -23.11 -8.91 -18.39
C ASN A 58 -22.80 -10.42 -18.44
N PRO A 59 -23.41 -11.24 -17.55
CA PRO A 59 -24.67 -11.00 -16.84
C PRO A 59 -24.57 -10.55 -15.39
N ARG A 60 -23.39 -10.61 -14.75
CA ARG A 60 -23.26 -10.27 -13.34
C ARG A 60 -22.33 -9.08 -13.24
N LEU A 61 -22.82 -7.88 -13.00
CA LEU A 61 -21.93 -6.73 -12.77
C LEU A 61 -21.53 -6.65 -11.29
N PRO A 62 -20.41 -6.02 -10.94
CA PRO A 62 -20.11 -5.70 -9.54
C PRO A 62 -21.21 -4.81 -8.95
N PRO A 63 -21.52 -4.92 -7.65
CA PRO A 63 -22.59 -4.16 -6.99
C PRO A 63 -22.41 -2.64 -7.11
N TRP A 64 -21.16 -2.17 -7.04
CA TRP A 64 -20.84 -0.75 -7.21
C TRP A 64 -21.15 -0.22 -8.62
N ARG A 65 -21.34 -1.10 -9.60
CA ARG A 65 -21.68 -0.73 -10.98
C ARG A 65 -23.18 -0.83 -11.26
N THR A 66 -23.90 -1.67 -10.54
CA THR A 66 -25.37 -1.75 -10.61
C THR A 66 -26.02 -0.62 -9.80
N ASN A 67 -25.41 -0.23 -8.69
CA ASN A 67 -25.84 0.91 -7.88
C ASN A 67 -25.56 2.25 -8.60
N ILE A 68 -26.61 3.07 -8.81
CA ILE A 68 -26.53 4.32 -9.59
C ILE A 68 -25.53 5.32 -8.99
N ASP A 69 -25.59 5.52 -7.68
CA ASP A 69 -24.77 6.53 -6.99
C ASP A 69 -23.30 6.13 -7.00
N ALA A 70 -23.02 4.89 -6.61
CA ALA A 70 -21.67 4.33 -6.64
C ALA A 70 -21.11 4.30 -8.06
N ARG A 71 -21.91 3.92 -9.06
CA ARG A 71 -21.49 3.88 -10.47
C ARG A 71 -21.06 5.26 -10.96
N ASN A 72 -21.88 6.27 -10.71
CA ASN A 72 -21.62 7.64 -11.17
C ASN A 72 -20.36 8.24 -10.53
N VAL A 73 -20.01 7.80 -9.32
CA VAL A 73 -18.80 8.25 -8.62
C VAL A 73 -17.57 7.42 -9.01
N LEU A 74 -17.66 6.10 -8.96
CA LEU A 74 -16.52 5.20 -9.07
C LEU A 74 -16.09 4.94 -10.51
N VAL A 75 -17.02 4.73 -11.44
CA VAL A 75 -16.66 4.39 -12.84
C VAL A 75 -15.75 5.46 -13.47
N PRO A 76 -16.02 6.77 -13.35
CA PRO A 76 -15.11 7.78 -13.87
C PRO A 76 -13.71 7.74 -13.24
N ILE A 77 -13.63 7.46 -11.93
CA ILE A 77 -12.36 7.37 -11.20
C ILE A 77 -11.56 6.16 -11.68
N ILE A 78 -12.20 5.00 -11.77
CA ILE A 78 -11.58 3.77 -12.27
C ILE A 78 -11.07 3.99 -13.69
N TYR A 79 -11.91 4.52 -14.59
CA TYR A 79 -11.51 4.74 -15.97
C TYR A 79 -10.33 5.72 -16.07
N LYS A 80 -10.33 6.80 -15.29
CA LYS A 80 -9.24 7.79 -15.32
C LYS A 80 -7.91 7.26 -14.76
N LYS A 81 -7.95 6.54 -13.63
CA LYS A 81 -6.74 6.14 -12.89
C LYS A 81 -6.25 4.76 -13.26
N PHE A 82 -7.16 3.81 -13.43
CA PHE A 82 -6.84 2.41 -13.69
C PHE A 82 -6.53 2.18 -15.17
N HIS A 83 -7.36 2.72 -16.07
CA HIS A 83 -7.26 2.41 -17.51
C HIS A 83 -5.95 2.87 -18.14
N SER A 84 -5.44 4.03 -17.73
CA SER A 84 -4.18 4.60 -18.24
C SER A 84 -2.93 3.81 -17.83
N SER A 85 -3.04 2.98 -16.79
CA SER A 85 -1.91 2.22 -16.22
C SER A 85 -1.94 0.74 -16.61
N LYS A 86 -2.95 0.31 -17.38
CA LYS A 86 -3.13 -1.08 -17.81
C LYS A 86 -2.32 -1.42 -19.06
N THR A 87 -1.71 -2.60 -19.05
CA THR A 87 -1.20 -3.28 -20.23
C THR A 87 -2.04 -4.53 -20.45
N PHE A 88 -2.78 -4.57 -21.55
CA PHE A 88 -3.60 -5.73 -21.88
C PHE A 88 -2.73 -6.88 -22.37
N ILE A 89 -2.97 -8.08 -21.83
CA ILE A 89 -2.34 -9.34 -22.21
C ILE A 89 -3.40 -10.22 -22.85
N ASP A 90 -3.07 -10.73 -24.04
CA ASP A 90 -3.86 -11.75 -24.73
C ASP A 90 -3.49 -13.12 -24.14
N THR A 91 -4.38 -13.74 -23.39
CA THR A 91 -4.06 -14.95 -22.65
C THR A 91 -4.02 -16.15 -23.59
N ASN A 92 -2.85 -16.76 -23.68
CA ASN A 92 -2.61 -17.97 -24.48
C ASN A 92 -1.79 -18.96 -23.64
N CYS A 93 -2.19 -19.16 -22.38
CA CYS A 93 -1.52 -20.07 -21.48
C CYS A 93 -1.64 -21.51 -22.03
N PRO A 94 -0.54 -22.19 -22.39
CA PRO A 94 -0.60 -23.53 -22.96
C PRO A 94 -0.83 -24.62 -21.90
N TYR A 95 -1.01 -24.25 -20.63
CA TYR A 95 -1.09 -25.18 -19.52
C TYR A 95 -2.52 -25.35 -19.01
N ASP A 96 -2.93 -26.61 -18.85
CA ASP A 96 -4.30 -26.96 -18.46
C ASP A 96 -4.62 -26.67 -16.98
N VAL A 97 -3.63 -26.72 -16.09
CA VAL A 97 -3.84 -26.56 -14.65
C VAL A 97 -2.70 -25.75 -14.08
N CYS A 98 -3.04 -24.60 -13.49
CA CYS A 98 -2.10 -23.78 -12.74
C CYS A 98 -2.63 -23.48 -11.34
N GLN A 99 -1.71 -23.42 -10.37
CA GLN A 99 -2.03 -23.24 -8.97
C GLN A 99 -1.01 -22.36 -8.26
N PHE A 100 -1.51 -21.61 -7.27
CA PHE A 100 -0.70 -20.88 -6.30
C PHE A 100 -0.57 -21.69 -5.02
N ILE A 101 0.64 -21.67 -4.44
CA ILE A 101 0.93 -22.21 -3.12
C ILE A 101 1.57 -21.09 -2.28
N PRO A 102 0.92 -20.63 -1.19
CA PRO A 102 -0.43 -21.03 -0.74
C PRO A 102 -1.52 -20.60 -1.73
N ALA A 103 -2.69 -21.24 -1.63
CA ALA A 103 -3.84 -20.89 -2.46
C ALA A 103 -4.28 -19.45 -2.17
N LEU A 104 -4.61 -18.71 -3.23
CA LEU A 104 -5.19 -17.37 -3.12
C LEU A 104 -6.67 -17.48 -2.72
N ILE A 105 -7.10 -16.57 -1.85
CA ILE A 105 -8.52 -16.42 -1.49
C ILE A 105 -9.16 -15.62 -2.60
N GLU A 106 -9.65 -16.30 -3.63
CA GLU A 106 -10.21 -15.66 -4.83
C GLU A 106 -11.69 -15.94 -4.97
N SER A 107 -12.44 -14.96 -5.50
CA SER A 107 -13.78 -15.24 -5.99
C SER A 107 -13.71 -16.25 -7.14
N ASP A 108 -14.51 -17.32 -7.06
CA ASP A 108 -14.66 -18.32 -8.12
C ASP A 108 -14.90 -17.69 -9.50
N ARG A 109 -15.51 -16.50 -9.50
CA ARG A 109 -15.79 -15.72 -10.70
C ARG A 109 -14.55 -15.34 -11.51
N PHE A 110 -13.44 -15.01 -10.86
CA PHE A 110 -12.23 -14.51 -11.53
C PHE A 110 -11.07 -15.49 -11.49
N ASN A 111 -11.17 -16.53 -10.67
CA ASN A 111 -10.08 -17.45 -10.35
C ASN A 111 -9.41 -18.06 -11.59
N GLU A 112 -10.20 -18.58 -12.54
CA GLU A 112 -9.68 -19.20 -13.76
C GLU A 112 -8.97 -18.18 -14.66
N SER A 113 -9.63 -17.07 -15.00
CA SER A 113 -9.04 -16.02 -15.86
C SER A 113 -7.81 -15.36 -15.23
N PHE A 114 -7.80 -15.22 -13.90
CA PHE A 114 -6.65 -14.68 -13.18
C PHE A 114 -5.45 -15.63 -13.21
N LYS A 115 -5.68 -16.92 -12.97
CA LYS A 115 -4.65 -17.95 -13.13
C LYS A 115 -4.14 -18.01 -14.56
N GLU A 116 -5.00 -17.90 -15.55
CA GLU A 116 -4.62 -17.92 -16.96
C GLU A 116 -3.73 -16.73 -17.35
N LEU A 117 -4.05 -15.53 -16.87
CA LEU A 117 -3.20 -14.35 -17.01
C LEU A 117 -1.81 -14.60 -16.40
N CYS A 118 -1.76 -15.05 -15.15
CA CYS A 118 -0.48 -15.33 -14.49
C CYS A 118 0.31 -16.41 -15.22
N GLY A 119 -0.36 -17.44 -15.75
CA GLY A 119 0.25 -18.53 -16.50
C GLY A 119 0.84 -18.08 -17.82
N THR A 120 0.14 -17.19 -18.52
CA THR A 120 0.64 -16.53 -19.73
C THR A 120 1.90 -15.73 -19.42
N LEU A 121 1.89 -14.93 -18.36
CA LEU A 121 3.06 -14.13 -17.96
C LEU A 121 4.26 -15.00 -17.59
N VAL A 122 4.04 -16.12 -16.88
CA VAL A 122 5.09 -17.09 -16.56
C VAL A 122 5.63 -17.76 -17.83
N PHE A 123 4.75 -18.14 -18.75
CA PHE A 123 5.12 -18.75 -20.03
C PHE A 123 5.97 -17.81 -20.89
N GLU A 124 5.66 -16.52 -20.87
CA GLU A 124 6.38 -15.47 -21.61
C GLU A 124 7.62 -14.93 -20.87
N ASP A 125 8.04 -15.56 -19.76
CA ASP A 125 9.16 -15.14 -18.90
C ASP A 125 9.05 -13.66 -18.45
N GLN A 126 7.83 -13.19 -18.20
CA GLN A 126 7.57 -11.85 -17.71
C GLN A 126 7.81 -11.79 -16.20
N ASN A 127 8.63 -10.84 -15.76
CA ASN A 127 8.80 -10.55 -14.34
C ASN A 127 7.64 -9.67 -13.84
N PHE A 128 6.90 -10.18 -12.86
CA PHE A 128 5.82 -9.43 -12.21
C PHE A 128 5.74 -9.69 -10.71
N SER A 129 5.00 -8.83 -10.02
CA SER A 129 4.57 -9.06 -8.63
C SER A 129 3.05 -9.00 -8.56
N MET A 130 2.46 -9.69 -7.60
CA MET A 130 1.01 -9.64 -7.37
C MET A 130 0.69 -8.56 -6.36
N LEU A 131 -0.21 -7.65 -6.74
CA LEU A 131 -0.87 -6.74 -5.82
C LEU A 131 -2.07 -7.47 -5.24
N LEU A 132 -1.99 -7.85 -3.96
CA LEU A 132 -2.95 -8.72 -3.29
C LEU A 132 -4.02 -7.94 -2.55
N GLY A 133 -5.25 -8.45 -2.56
CA GLY A 133 -6.38 -7.88 -1.80
C GLY A 133 -6.23 -8.04 -0.28
N GLN A 134 -7.08 -7.35 0.48
CA GLN A 134 -6.98 -7.29 1.96
C GLN A 134 -7.02 -8.63 2.67
N ASN A 135 -7.78 -9.58 2.12
CA ASN A 135 -8.05 -10.85 2.78
C ASN A 135 -6.98 -11.90 2.49
N GLN A 136 -6.00 -11.59 1.63
CA GLN A 136 -4.98 -12.55 1.24
C GLN A 136 -4.00 -12.82 2.38
N VAL A 137 -3.68 -14.10 2.58
CA VAL A 137 -2.62 -14.52 3.51
C VAL A 137 -1.28 -14.42 2.78
N ILE A 138 -0.48 -13.41 3.14
CA ILE A 138 0.89 -13.26 2.60
C ILE A 138 1.82 -14.22 3.35
N PRO A 139 2.53 -15.13 2.66
CA PRO A 139 3.54 -16.01 3.26
C PRO A 139 4.63 -15.22 4.02
N GLU A 140 5.31 -15.86 4.98
CA GLU A 140 6.38 -15.21 5.76
C GLU A 140 7.52 -14.64 4.88
N ASN A 141 7.83 -15.29 3.76
CA ASN A 141 8.79 -14.81 2.77
C ASN A 141 8.18 -13.91 1.68
N SER A 142 6.87 -13.67 1.71
CA SER A 142 6.11 -12.94 0.70
C SER A 142 6.18 -13.53 -0.72
N GLU A 143 6.52 -14.82 -0.86
CA GLU A 143 6.60 -15.49 -2.16
C GLU A 143 5.52 -16.57 -2.27
N TYR A 144 4.77 -16.51 -3.35
CA TYR A 144 3.88 -17.58 -3.79
C TYR A 144 4.65 -18.44 -4.77
N GLN A 145 4.49 -19.75 -4.65
CA GLN A 145 4.90 -20.67 -5.70
C GLN A 145 3.75 -20.79 -6.69
N TYR A 146 3.99 -20.37 -7.93
CA TYR A 146 3.09 -20.60 -9.04
C TYR A 146 3.61 -21.79 -9.84
N SER A 147 2.77 -22.80 -10.02
CA SER A 147 3.12 -24.02 -10.76
C SER A 147 2.00 -24.39 -11.71
N CYS A 148 2.38 -24.73 -12.93
CA CYS A 148 1.47 -25.31 -13.92
C CYS A 148 1.77 -26.80 -14.14
N SER A 149 0.97 -27.50 -14.96
CA SER A 149 1.04 -28.95 -15.23
C SER A 149 2.42 -29.54 -15.61
N SER A 150 3.42 -28.70 -15.88
CA SER A 150 4.81 -29.10 -16.11
C SER A 150 5.69 -28.74 -14.89
N PRO A 151 6.41 -29.71 -14.28
CA PRO A 151 7.28 -29.47 -13.12
C PRO A 151 8.37 -28.41 -13.37
N ASP A 152 8.81 -28.29 -14.63
CA ASP A 152 9.85 -27.34 -15.05
C ASP A 152 9.35 -25.88 -15.05
N ASN A 153 8.03 -25.65 -14.96
CA ASN A 153 7.40 -24.34 -14.99
C ASN A 153 6.89 -23.92 -13.61
N THR A 154 7.78 -24.00 -12.63
CA THR A 154 7.55 -23.45 -11.30
C THR A 154 8.24 -22.10 -11.18
N GLN A 155 7.47 -21.03 -10.98
CA GLN A 155 8.00 -19.70 -10.74
C GLN A 155 7.64 -19.23 -9.34
N ARG A 156 8.56 -18.50 -8.71
CA ARG A 156 8.27 -17.77 -7.47
C ARG A 156 7.78 -16.39 -7.83
N VAL A 157 6.56 -16.08 -7.41
CA VAL A 157 5.93 -14.79 -7.64
C VAL A 157 5.81 -14.08 -6.31
N LYS A 158 6.32 -12.87 -6.23
CA LYS A 158 6.22 -12.07 -5.01
C LYS A 158 4.80 -11.55 -4.86
N GLY A 159 4.16 -11.89 -3.74
CA GLY A 159 2.88 -11.35 -3.35
C GLY A 159 3.07 -10.18 -2.41
N GLU A 160 2.52 -9.04 -2.78
CA GLU A 160 2.66 -7.80 -2.02
C GLU A 160 1.26 -7.27 -1.73
N ASN A 161 0.95 -6.97 -0.46
CA ASN A 161 -0.12 -6.02 -0.24
C ASN A 161 0.38 -4.63 -0.64
N ILE A 162 -0.56 -3.80 -1.07
CA ILE A 162 -0.25 -2.46 -1.55
C ILE A 162 0.65 -1.68 -0.60
N PHE A 163 0.38 -1.75 0.70
CA PHE A 163 1.07 -1.01 1.74
C PHE A 163 2.51 -1.50 2.04
N SER A 164 2.77 -2.80 1.86
CA SER A 164 4.10 -3.39 2.13
C SER A 164 5.13 -3.00 1.09
N LYS A 165 4.71 -2.74 -0.15
CA LYS A 165 5.61 -2.29 -1.20
C LYS A 165 6.04 -0.84 -1.01
N TRP A 166 5.10 0.03 -0.62
CA TRP A 166 5.36 1.45 -0.37
C TRP A 166 6.52 1.62 0.60
N LEU A 167 6.53 0.78 1.64
CA LEU A 167 7.51 0.83 2.71
C LEU A 167 8.89 0.28 2.33
N LYS A 168 8.99 -0.62 1.35
CA LYS A 168 10.26 -1.29 1.02
C LYS A 168 10.99 -0.65 -0.16
N ASN A 169 10.28 0.12 -1.00
CA ASN A 169 10.88 0.76 -2.17
C ASN A 169 11.27 2.21 -1.86
N VAL A 170 12.57 2.41 -1.67
CA VAL A 170 13.19 3.70 -1.40
C VAL A 170 12.95 4.71 -2.54
N ASP A 171 12.97 4.25 -3.79
CA ASP A 171 12.69 5.11 -4.94
C ASP A 171 11.23 5.56 -4.94
N PHE A 172 10.31 4.67 -4.59
CA PHE A 172 8.89 5.04 -4.47
C PHE A 172 8.66 6.09 -3.38
N ILE A 173 9.27 5.94 -2.21
CA ILE A 173 9.19 6.95 -1.14
C ILE A 173 9.68 8.31 -1.63
N ASN A 174 10.69 8.37 -2.51
CA ASN A 174 11.14 9.61 -3.11
C ASN A 174 10.10 10.24 -4.05
N HIS A 175 9.42 9.43 -4.86
CA HIS A 175 8.42 9.92 -5.83
C HIS A 175 7.20 10.53 -5.14
N ILE A 176 6.77 9.94 -4.01
CA ILE A 176 5.60 10.40 -3.25
C ILE A 176 5.95 11.40 -2.15
N TRP A 177 7.25 11.64 -1.88
CA TRP A 177 7.67 12.53 -0.82
C TRP A 177 7.15 13.95 -1.08
N PRO A 178 6.70 14.69 -0.05
CA PRO A 178 6.28 16.07 -0.22
C PRO A 178 7.38 16.91 -0.90
N GLN A 179 7.02 17.61 -1.96
CA GLN A 179 7.87 18.54 -2.69
C GLN A 179 7.65 20.00 -2.24
N GLY A 180 6.57 20.24 -1.50
CA GLY A 180 6.21 21.58 -1.01
C GLY A 180 5.50 21.57 0.34
N ILE A 181 5.46 22.74 0.98
CA ILE A 181 4.86 22.93 2.31
C ILE A 181 3.35 22.65 2.30
N ASN A 182 2.71 22.88 1.16
CA ASN A 182 1.28 22.67 0.96
C ASN A 182 0.90 21.20 0.78
N GLU A 183 1.88 20.29 0.69
CA GLU A 183 1.67 18.86 0.46
C GLU A 183 1.65 18.04 1.77
N LYS A 184 1.07 18.63 2.84
CA LYS A 184 0.85 17.90 4.11
C LYS A 184 0.07 16.62 3.90
N GLU A 185 -1.00 16.71 3.11
CA GLU A 185 -1.87 15.58 2.83
C GLU A 185 -1.08 14.45 2.17
N ALA A 186 -0.16 14.76 1.25
CA ALA A 186 0.71 13.75 0.64
C ALA A 186 1.49 12.97 1.71
N PHE A 187 2.12 13.65 2.67
CA PHE A 187 2.81 12.96 3.76
C PHE A 187 1.87 12.19 4.69
N GLU A 188 0.72 12.77 5.06
CA GLU A 188 -0.27 12.09 5.90
C GLU A 188 -0.70 10.78 5.25
N ASN A 189 -0.96 10.81 3.95
CA ASN A 189 -1.28 9.63 3.16
C ASN A 189 -0.16 8.60 3.24
N ILE A 190 1.11 8.97 3.04
CA ILE A 190 2.26 8.04 3.20
C ILE A 190 2.16 7.31 4.55
N VAL A 191 1.96 8.04 5.66
CA VAL A 191 1.92 7.41 6.99
C VAL A 191 0.67 6.55 7.19
N ILE A 192 -0.50 7.00 6.75
CA ILE A 192 -1.75 6.23 6.79
C ILE A 192 -1.54 4.90 6.06
N PHE A 193 -1.00 4.94 4.85
CA PHE A 193 -0.69 3.76 4.06
C PHE A 193 0.31 2.85 4.77
N CYS A 194 1.34 3.41 5.39
CA CYS A 194 2.33 2.63 6.12
C CYS A 194 1.79 1.96 7.40
N THR A 195 0.69 2.48 7.96
CA THR A 195 0.07 2.00 9.21
C THR A 195 -1.24 1.24 8.97
N TYR A 196 -1.67 1.06 7.72
CA TYR A 196 -3.00 0.56 7.38
C TYR A 196 -3.36 -0.78 8.05
N SER A 197 -2.41 -1.71 8.15
CA SER A 197 -2.62 -3.02 8.78
C SER A 197 -2.40 -3.05 10.29
N GLU A 198 -2.11 -1.90 10.91
CA GLU A 198 -1.72 -1.81 12.31
C GLU A 198 -2.77 -1.13 13.17
N LYS A 199 -2.97 -1.64 14.38
CA LYS A 199 -3.83 -0.99 15.36
C LYS A 199 -3.09 0.22 15.94
N ASN A 200 -3.42 1.40 15.43
CA ASN A 200 -2.88 2.65 15.94
C ASN A 200 -3.52 3.02 17.29
N THR A 201 -2.67 3.38 18.25
CA THR A 201 -3.08 3.94 19.55
C THR A 201 -3.43 5.42 19.42
N TYR A 202 -2.75 6.14 18.52
CA TYR A 202 -2.89 7.59 18.34
C TYR A 202 -3.27 7.97 16.91
N ILE A 203 -3.89 9.14 16.75
CA ILE A 203 -4.18 9.76 15.45
C ILE A 203 -3.07 10.76 15.10
N LEU A 204 -2.60 10.75 13.86
CA LEU A 204 -1.55 11.64 13.39
C LEU A 204 -2.09 13.05 13.09
N LYS A 205 -1.32 14.08 13.43
CA LYS A 205 -1.48 15.45 12.95
C LYS A 205 -0.15 16.02 12.49
N ILE A 206 -0.15 16.78 11.41
CA ILE A 206 1.07 17.33 10.83
C ILE A 206 1.07 18.86 10.83
N THR A 207 2.20 19.45 11.22
CA THR A 207 2.41 20.91 11.18
C THR A 207 3.18 21.34 9.93
N ASP A 208 3.02 22.61 9.52
CA ASP A 208 3.82 23.20 8.43
C ASP A 208 5.32 23.15 8.73
N THR A 209 5.68 23.38 9.99
CA THR A 209 7.06 23.34 10.46
C THR A 209 7.67 21.95 10.26
N PHE A 210 6.91 20.90 10.54
CA PHE A 210 7.35 19.53 10.29
C PHE A 210 7.58 19.29 8.80
N ILE A 211 6.61 19.62 7.93
CA ILE A 211 6.78 19.43 6.48
C ILE A 211 8.03 20.16 5.99
N ARG A 212 8.20 21.43 6.35
CA ARG A 212 9.41 22.22 6.02
C ARG A 212 10.69 21.50 6.41
N SER A 213 10.73 20.92 7.61
CA SER A 213 11.92 20.23 8.12
C SER A 213 12.26 18.92 7.41
N ILE A 214 11.30 18.34 6.68
CA ILE A 214 11.50 17.05 6.00
C ILE A 214 11.66 17.17 4.47
N LEU A 215 11.42 18.34 3.87
CA LEU A 215 11.50 18.52 2.41
C LEU A 215 12.89 18.15 1.85
N THR A 216 13.94 18.49 2.57
CA THR A 216 15.33 18.37 2.10
C THR A 216 16.11 17.23 2.75
N ILE A 217 15.45 16.34 3.48
CA ILE A 217 16.17 15.28 4.20
C ILE A 217 16.69 14.23 3.21
N ASP A 218 17.87 13.70 3.53
CA ASP A 218 18.47 12.61 2.77
C ASP A 218 17.55 11.39 2.73
N LEU A 219 17.56 10.72 1.58
CA LEU A 219 16.78 9.53 1.29
C LEU A 219 16.87 8.46 2.37
N ARG A 220 18.06 8.23 2.93
CA ARG A 220 18.28 7.22 3.99
C ARG A 220 17.48 7.51 5.26
N TYR A 221 17.10 8.77 5.50
CA TYR A 221 16.33 9.18 6.66
C TYR A 221 14.82 9.14 6.43
N LYS A 222 14.36 9.19 5.17
CA LYS A 222 12.93 9.17 4.83
C LYS A 222 12.25 7.90 5.36
N LEU A 223 12.82 6.75 5.03
CA LEU A 223 12.29 5.45 5.47
C LEU A 223 12.40 5.27 6.99
N ALA A 224 13.53 5.66 7.58
CA ALA A 224 13.72 5.59 9.03
C ALA A 224 12.68 6.45 9.77
N LEU A 225 12.40 7.64 9.26
CA LEU A 225 11.39 8.55 9.81
C LEU A 225 9.99 7.94 9.73
N ILE A 226 9.58 7.42 8.56
CA ILE A 226 8.28 6.75 8.40
C ILE A 226 8.15 5.58 9.37
N ASN A 227 9.16 4.72 9.46
CA ASN A 227 9.15 3.55 10.35
C ASN A 227 9.05 3.95 11.83
N ALA A 228 9.77 4.99 12.25
CA ALA A 228 9.69 5.48 13.61
C ALA A 228 8.31 6.09 13.93
N ILE A 229 7.72 6.85 13.00
CA ILE A 229 6.35 7.39 13.15
C ILE A 229 5.35 6.23 13.26
N LYS A 230 5.43 5.27 12.35
CA LYS A 230 4.60 4.07 12.32
C LYS A 230 4.67 3.30 13.65
N GLN A 231 5.88 2.96 14.09
CA GLN A 231 6.11 2.29 15.38
C GLN A 231 5.56 3.14 16.54
N ARG A 232 5.73 4.45 16.48
CA ARG A 232 5.23 5.34 17.53
C ARG A 232 3.71 5.36 17.59
N LEU A 233 3.01 5.37 16.46
CA LEU A 233 1.55 5.42 16.42
C LEU A 233 0.91 4.17 17.04
N SER A 234 1.56 3.01 16.96
CA SER A 234 1.04 1.75 17.53
C SER A 234 1.39 1.53 19.01
N MET A 235 2.38 2.24 19.56
CA MET A 235 2.84 2.07 20.94
C MET A 235 2.14 2.98 21.96
N THR A 236 1.92 2.50 23.18
CA THR A 236 1.62 3.36 24.33
C THR A 236 2.85 4.16 24.76
N ARG A 237 2.66 5.20 25.60
CA ARG A 237 3.80 5.97 26.15
C ARG A 237 4.80 5.10 26.92
N SER A 238 4.33 4.16 27.74
CA SER A 238 5.23 3.30 28.53
C SER A 238 6.07 2.37 27.64
N GLN A 239 5.51 1.90 26.52
CA GLN A 239 6.23 1.08 25.54
C GLN A 239 7.28 1.89 24.77
N ALA A 240 6.96 3.14 24.42
CA ALA A 240 7.85 3.97 23.60
C ALA A 240 9.17 4.31 24.33
N VAL A 241 9.13 4.52 25.65
CA VAL A 241 10.32 4.87 26.47
C VAL A 241 11.35 3.73 26.52
N SER A 242 10.91 2.49 26.64
CA SER A 242 11.80 1.31 26.75
C SER A 242 12.15 0.65 25.42
N SER A 243 11.60 1.17 24.32
CA SER A 243 11.83 0.65 22.97
C SER A 243 13.07 1.26 22.30
N ALA A 244 13.32 0.83 21.05
CA ALA A 244 14.34 1.43 20.19
C ALA A 244 14.12 2.93 19.91
N LEU A 245 12.89 3.44 20.08
CA LEU A 245 12.57 4.86 19.87
C LEU A 245 13.18 5.78 20.93
N GLN A 246 13.47 5.25 22.13
CA GLN A 246 14.06 5.98 23.26
C GLN A 246 13.33 7.30 23.49
N GLU A 247 12.02 7.23 23.73
CA GLU A 247 11.17 8.42 23.92
C GLU A 247 11.62 9.23 25.14
N GLU A 248 11.82 10.52 24.96
CA GLU A 248 12.26 11.46 25.98
C GLU A 248 11.34 12.70 26.00
N THR A 249 10.92 13.13 27.20
CA THR A 249 10.10 14.34 27.38
C THR A 249 10.98 15.55 27.69
N ILE A 250 10.71 16.69 27.03
CA ILE A 250 11.41 17.96 27.21
C ILE A 250 10.39 19.08 27.30
N GLY A 251 10.09 19.51 28.53
CA GLY A 251 8.98 20.44 28.77
C GLY A 251 7.67 19.83 28.29
N GLU A 252 7.02 20.49 27.33
CA GLU A 252 5.78 20.03 26.70
C GLU A 252 5.99 19.18 25.45
N GLU A 253 7.22 19.15 24.92
CA GLU A 253 7.56 18.36 23.73
C GLU A 253 8.08 16.97 24.12
N VAL A 254 7.92 16.06 23.18
CA VAL A 254 8.46 14.72 23.25
C VAL A 254 9.34 14.50 22.03
N ARG A 255 10.50 13.88 22.24
CA ARG A 255 11.41 13.52 21.16
C ARG A 255 11.64 12.01 21.12
N ILE A 256 11.77 11.50 19.91
CA ILE A 256 12.24 10.13 19.66
C ILE A 256 13.47 10.16 18.76
N ARG A 257 14.33 9.16 18.92
CA ARG A 257 15.47 8.95 18.06
C ARG A 257 15.04 8.21 16.79
N ILE A 258 15.49 8.71 15.64
CA ILE A 258 15.17 8.13 14.33
C ILE A 258 16.33 7.25 13.84
N THR A 259 17.57 7.68 14.05
CA THR A 259 18.78 6.92 13.66
C THR A 259 19.74 6.76 14.84
N PRO A 260 20.57 5.69 14.86
CA PRO A 260 21.54 5.47 15.92
C PRO A 260 22.67 6.52 15.89
N ARG A 261 23.39 6.61 17.02
CA ARG A 261 24.64 7.39 17.10
C ARG A 261 25.71 6.79 16.17
N PRO A 262 26.64 7.59 15.62
CA PRO A 262 26.82 9.03 15.86
C PRO A 262 25.92 9.94 15.02
N THR A 263 25.32 9.44 13.93
CA THR A 263 24.49 10.24 13.00
C THR A 263 23.04 10.36 13.47
N SER A 264 22.82 10.59 14.76
CA SER A 264 21.48 10.59 15.36
C SER A 264 20.65 11.75 14.81
N THR A 265 19.52 11.43 14.20
CA THR A 265 18.45 12.37 13.88
C THR A 265 17.30 12.17 14.84
N ARG A 266 16.46 13.19 15.01
CA ARG A 266 15.38 13.18 16.00
C ARG A 266 14.08 13.73 15.43
N LEU A 267 12.97 13.21 15.93
CA LEU A 267 11.64 13.72 15.66
C LEU A 267 11.05 14.28 16.93
N HIS A 268 10.61 15.54 16.89
CA HIS A 268 9.88 16.19 17.96
C HIS A 268 8.38 16.22 17.64
N PHE A 269 7.57 15.97 18.66
CA PHE A 269 6.12 16.01 18.58
C PHE A 269 5.50 16.37 19.93
N THR A 270 4.21 16.68 19.94
CA THR A 270 3.43 16.89 21.15
C THR A 270 2.23 15.94 21.18
N PHE A 271 1.68 15.73 22.38
CA PHE A 271 0.41 15.04 22.55
C PHE A 271 -0.72 16.04 22.75
N GLU A 272 -1.79 15.90 21.97
CA GLU A 272 -3.02 16.66 22.14
C GLU A 272 -4.17 15.64 22.22
N ASN A 273 -4.66 15.32 23.42
CA ASN A 273 -5.66 14.24 23.62
C ASN A 273 -5.18 12.89 23.03
N ASN A 274 -5.90 12.36 22.03
CA ASN A 274 -5.55 11.14 21.31
C ASN A 274 -4.68 11.39 20.06
N TYR A 275 -4.17 12.60 19.89
CA TYR A 275 -3.37 12.97 18.73
C TYR A 275 -1.88 13.03 19.06
N ILE A 276 -1.06 12.54 18.15
CA ILE A 276 0.37 12.85 18.06
C ILE A 276 0.53 13.92 16.98
N LYS A 277 1.03 15.09 17.37
CA LYS A 277 1.24 16.22 16.48
C LYS A 277 2.71 16.38 16.17
N LEU A 278 3.11 16.06 14.94
CA LEU A 278 4.49 16.17 14.49
C LEU A 278 4.91 17.64 14.35
N LYS A 279 5.99 18.02 15.05
CA LYS A 279 6.44 19.41 15.15
C LYS A 279 7.63 19.70 14.25
N LYS A 280 8.69 18.90 14.35
CA LYS A 280 9.94 19.12 13.63
C LYS A 280 10.82 17.88 13.58
N PHE A 281 11.43 17.64 12.44
CA PHE A 281 12.54 16.70 12.28
C PHE A 281 13.87 17.46 12.39
N TYR A 282 14.83 16.90 13.12
CA TYR A 282 16.17 17.44 13.30
C TYR A 282 17.18 16.51 12.64
N GLY A 283 17.96 17.08 11.72
CA GLY A 283 19.06 16.41 11.06
C GLY A 283 20.24 16.09 11.99
N VAL A 284 21.31 15.59 11.39
CA VAL A 284 22.54 15.27 12.12
C VAL A 284 23.16 16.57 12.64
N GLY A 285 23.44 16.64 13.94
CA GLY A 285 24.04 17.81 14.59
C GLY A 285 23.06 18.94 14.94
N GLU A 286 21.88 18.98 14.33
CA GLU A 286 20.89 20.05 14.59
C GLU A 286 20.15 19.91 15.93
N HIS A 287 20.27 18.77 16.59
CA HIS A 287 19.54 18.48 17.84
C HIS A 287 20.24 18.97 19.12
N ASP A 288 21.46 19.48 18.99
CA ASP A 288 22.22 20.10 20.08
C ASP A 288 22.10 21.64 20.06
N ASP A 289 21.61 22.23 18.97
CA ASP A 289 21.31 23.66 18.85
C ASP A 289 19.99 23.99 19.58
N GLY A 290 20.04 24.05 20.92
CA GLY A 290 18.91 24.44 21.76
C GLY A 290 18.70 23.59 23.02
N LEU A 291 19.65 22.73 23.36
CA LEU A 291 19.79 22.16 24.71
C LEU A 291 20.84 22.93 25.52
#